data_AF-A0A958WMU0-F1
#
_entry.id   AF-A0A958WMU0-F1
#
_cell.length_a   1.000
_cell.length_b   1.000
_cell.length_c   1.000
_cell.angle_alpha   90.00
_cell.angle_beta   90.00
_cell.angle_gamma   90.00
#
_symmetry.space_group_name_H-M   'P 1'
#
loop_
_entity.id
_entity.type
_entity.pdbx_description
1 polymer ?
#
loop_
_entity_poly.entity_id
_entity_poly.type
_entity_poly.pdbx_seq_one_letter_code
_entity_poly.pdbx_strand_id
1 'polypeptide(L)' 'MKIVKKLFILFITTLGVWACATVPVTNRSQLSLVSNAEIIPLSFENYKQVLAEATLSGDAQKTAMIR' A
#
# COMPACT_ATOMS: atom_id res chain seq x y z
N MET A 1 -15.15 -35.74 -8.25
CA MET A 1 -15.15 -34.26 -8.43
C MET A 1 -15.52 -33.43 -7.19
N LYS A 2 -16.40 -33.90 -6.29
CA LYS A 2 -16.79 -33.12 -5.08
C LYS A 2 -15.63 -32.84 -4.11
N ILE A 3 -14.70 -33.80 -3.96
CA ILE A 3 -13.53 -33.68 -3.07
C ILE A 3 -12.53 -32.63 -3.59
N VAL A 4 -12.29 -32.60 -4.91
CA VAL A 4 -11.37 -31.64 -5.55
C VAL A 4 -11.92 -30.22 -5.48
N LYS A 5 -13.25 -30.04 -5.67
CA LYS A 5 -13.91 -28.75 -5.44
C LYS A 5 -13.79 -28.27 -4.00
N LYS A 6 -13.96 -29.17 -3.01
CA LYS A 6 -13.77 -28.82 -1.59
C LYS A 6 -12.33 -28.42 -1.28
N LEU A 7 -11.35 -29.14 -1.81
CA LEU A 7 -9.93 -28.82 -1.64
C LEU A 7 -9.54 -27.49 -2.30
N PHE A 8 -10.07 -27.21 -3.49
CA PHE A 8 -9.83 -25.95 -4.19
C PHE A 8 -10.43 -24.75 -3.45
N ILE A 9 -11.66 -24.89 -2.93
CA ILE A 9 -12.29 -23.86 -2.10
C ILE A 9 -11.49 -23.65 -0.81
N LEU A 10 -11.10 -24.73 -0.13
CA LEU A 10 -10.29 -24.64 1.09
C LEU A 10 -8.98 -23.89 0.84
N PHE A 11 -8.28 -24.23 -0.25
CA PHE A 11 -7.01 -23.61 -0.63
C PHE A 11 -7.14 -22.09 -0.85
N ILE A 12 -8.15 -21.66 -1.61
CA ILE A 12 -8.44 -20.24 -1.86
C ILE A 12 -8.77 -19.50 -0.56
N THR A 13 -9.57 -20.12 0.32
CA THR A 13 -9.92 -19.51 1.60
C THR A 13 -8.70 -19.33 2.50
N THR A 14 -7.80 -20.31 2.59
CA THR A 14 -6.54 -20.17 3.36
C THR A 14 -5.63 -19.08 2.80
N LEU A 15 -5.49 -18.99 1.48
CA LEU A 15 -4.69 -17.93 0.83
C LEU A 15 -5.26 -16.53 1.11
N GLY A 16 -6.58 -16.37 1.06
CA GLY A 16 -7.24 -15.09 1.35
C GLY A 16 -7.05 -14.62 2.80
N VAL A 17 -7.08 -15.54 3.77
CA VAL A 17 -6.80 -15.22 5.18
C VAL A 17 -5.33 -14.85 5.38
N TRP A 18 -4.40 -15.53 4.69
CA TRP A 18 -2.96 -15.26 4.79
C TRP A 18 -2.56 -13.90 4.20
N ALA A 19 -3.29 -13.42 3.18
CA ALA A 19 -3.06 -12.11 2.58
C ALA A 19 -3.51 -10.94 3.49
N CYS A 20 -4.34 -11.20 4.50
CA CYS A 20 -4.78 -10.20 5.47
C CYS A 20 -3.73 -10.04 6.58
N ALA A 21 -2.64 -9.33 6.28
CA ALA A 21 -1.55 -9.08 7.21
C ALA A 21 -1.75 -7.74 7.96
N THR A 22 -1.57 -7.74 9.27
CA THR A 22 -1.57 -6.52 10.08
C THR A 22 -0.23 -5.82 9.95
N VAL A 23 -0.24 -4.56 9.51
CA VAL A 23 0.98 -3.77 9.36
C VAL A 23 1.50 -3.36 10.73
N PRO A 24 2.74 -3.72 11.11
CA PRO A 24 3.27 -3.42 12.44
C PRO A 24 3.47 -1.91 12.68
N VAL A 25 3.61 -1.11 11.61
CA VAL A 25 3.84 0.34 11.68
C VAL A 25 2.55 1.13 11.92
N THR A 26 1.43 0.71 11.31
CA THR A 26 0.17 1.48 11.34
C THR A 26 -0.95 0.78 12.12
N ASN A 27 -0.72 -0.47 12.56
CA ASN A 27 -1.72 -1.34 13.20
C ASN A 27 -3.02 -1.49 12.37
N ARG A 28 -2.93 -1.29 11.06
CA ARG A 28 -4.02 -1.47 10.10
C ARG A 28 -3.87 -2.85 9.46
N SER A 29 -4.97 -3.60 9.35
CA SER A 29 -5.02 -4.80 8.51
C SER A 29 -5.13 -4.35 7.06
N GLN A 30 -4.03 -4.45 6.32
CA GLN A 30 -3.98 -4.06 4.91
C GLN A 30 -3.56 -5.26 4.06
N LEU A 31 -4.13 -5.35 2.87
CA LEU A 31 -3.79 -6.40 1.93
C LEU A 31 -2.42 -6.09 1.32
N SER A 32 -1.36 -6.77 1.79
CA SER A 32 0.01 -6.56 1.33
C SER A 32 0.32 -7.43 0.11
N LEU A 33 -0.24 -7.08 -1.06
CA LEU A 33 -0.01 -7.79 -2.33
C LEU A 33 1.38 -7.51 -2.94
N VAL A 34 1.94 -6.33 -2.66
CA VAL A 34 3.24 -5.87 -3.17
C VAL A 34 4.14 -5.56 -1.99
N SER A 35 5.44 -5.85 -2.12
CA SER A 35 6.40 -5.64 -1.03
C SER A 35 6.67 -4.15 -0.77
N ASN A 36 6.93 -3.78 0.49
CA ASN A 36 7.33 -2.40 0.82
C ASN A 36 8.62 -1.96 0.10
N ALA A 37 9.51 -2.91 -0.21
CA ALA A 37 10.75 -2.64 -0.94
C ALA A 37 10.51 -2.13 -2.37
N GLU A 38 9.35 -2.45 -2.94
CA GLU A 38 8.92 -2.01 -4.27
C GLU A 38 7.99 -0.79 -4.20
N ILE A 39 7.11 -0.73 -3.20
CA ILE A 39 6.18 0.42 -3.01
C ILE A 39 6.94 1.71 -2.66
N ILE A 40 7.95 1.63 -1.79
CA ILE A 40 8.69 2.82 -1.33
C ILE A 40 9.37 3.56 -2.50
N PRO A 41 10.20 2.93 -3.35
CA PRO A 41 10.81 3.63 -4.49
C PRO A 41 9.76 4.20 -5.44
N LEU A 42 8.68 3.45 -5.71
CA LEU A 42 7.57 3.91 -6.53
C LEU A 42 6.88 5.15 -5.92
N SER A 43 6.70 5.20 -4.60
CA SER A 43 6.09 6.34 -3.92
C SER A 43 6.92 7.62 -4.07
N PHE A 44 8.26 7.51 -4.07
CA PHE A 44 9.14 8.65 -4.29
C PHE A 44 9.09 9.16 -5.72
N GLU A 45 8.98 8.26 -6.70
CA GLU A 45 8.80 8.62 -8.11
C GLU A 45 7.47 9.35 -8.33
N ASN A 46 6.37 8.80 -7.79
CA ASN A 46 5.05 9.43 -7.86
C ASN A 46 5.04 10.80 -7.15
N TYR A 47 5.68 10.92 -5.99
CA TYR A 47 5.78 12.19 -5.28
C TYR A 47 6.50 13.25 -6.12
N LYS A 48 7.60 12.89 -6.80
CA LYS A 48 8.30 13.80 -7.72
C LYS A 48 7.41 14.22 -8.89
N GLN A 49 6.63 13.31 -9.45
CA GLN A 49 5.69 13.62 -10.51
C GLN A 49 4.63 14.63 -10.05
N VAL A 50 4.01 14.39 -8.88
CA VAL A 50 3.02 15.33 -8.31
C VAL A 50 3.65 16.71 -8.09
N LEU A 51 4.88 16.79 -7.58
CA LEU A 51 5.58 18.07 -7.41
C LEU A 51 5.92 18.76 -8.73
N ALA A 52 6.12 18.02 -9.81
CA ALA A 52 6.40 18.57 -11.13
C ALA A 52 5.13 19.18 -11.77
N GLU A 53 3.97 18.60 -11.49
CA GLU A 53 2.68 19.05 -12.03
C GLU A 53 1.99 20.09 -11.12
N ALA A 54 2.27 20.10 -9.82
CA ALA A 54 1.63 20.98 -8.87
C ALA A 54 2.26 22.38 -8.81
N THR A 55 1.42 23.41 -8.69
CA THR A 55 1.88 24.76 -8.37
C THR A 55 2.30 24.82 -6.89
N LEU A 56 3.59 25.00 -6.66
CA LEU A 56 4.13 25.14 -5.30
C LEU A 56 3.72 26.47 -4.68
N SER A 57 3.38 26.45 -3.39
CA SER A 57 3.07 27.66 -2.65
C SER A 57 4.33 28.50 -2.45
N GLY A 58 4.28 29.77 -2.89
CA GLY A 58 5.34 30.75 -2.63
C GLY A 58 5.20 31.50 -1.29
N ASP A 59 4.17 31.19 -0.50
CA ASP A 59 3.91 31.86 0.78
C ASP A 59 4.87 31.33 1.85
N ALA A 60 5.93 32.09 2.10
CA ALA A 60 6.98 31.72 3.04
C ALA A 60 6.47 31.51 4.47
N GLN A 61 5.41 32.21 4.90
CA GLN A 61 4.85 32.03 6.24
C GLN A 61 4.12 30.70 6.34
N LYS A 62 3.37 30.30 5.31
CA LYS A 62 2.69 29.00 5.27
C LYS A 62 3.64 27.84 5.10
N THR A 63 4.69 27.99 4.29
CA THR A 63 5.73 26.95 4.18
C THR A 63 6.51 26.78 5.48
N ALA A 64 6.74 27.86 6.25
CA ALA A 64 7.42 27.79 7.53
C ALA A 64 6.60 27.05 8.61
N MET A 65 5.27 27.01 8.51
CA MET A 65 4.42 26.28 9.45
C MET A 65 4.40 24.76 9.23
N ILE A 66 4.78 24.29 8.04
CA ILE A 66 4.70 22.87 7.63
C ILE A 66 6.10 22.22 7.60
N ARG A 67 7.17 23.04 7.58
CA ARG A 67 8.56 22.57 7.75
C ARG A 67 8.81 22.06 9.16
#